data_AF-A0A8J3CWB9-F1
#
_entry.id   AF-A0A8J3CWB9-F1
#
_cell.length_a   1.000
_cell.length_b   1.000
_cell.length_c   1.000
_cell.angle_alpha   90.00
_cell.angle_beta   90.00
_cell.angle_gamma   90.00
#
_symmetry.space_group_name_H-M   'P 1'
#
loop_
_entity.id
_entity.type
_entity.pdbx_description
1 polymer ?
#
loop_
_entity_poly.entity_id
_entity_poly.type
_entity_poly.pdbx_seq_one_letter_code
_entity_poly.pdbx_strand_id
1 'polypeptide(L)'
;MKVLKSFSIGIIAIAALSYACGGGGSSSETASSSTPAAPAKVSLEDKYKDDPIFIEGSAKAKQAGCTACHMVERKIVGPSYADVAEKYAATPENIEMLTAHVINGNVGNWGEIQMPAHPHLAKEDVETIVKYVLLLKR
;
A
#
# COMPACT_ATOMS: atom_id res chain seq x y z
N MET A 1 2.24 -23.40 46.97
CA MET A 1 1.82 -22.27 47.84
C MET A 1 1.86 -20.99 47.02
N LYS A 2 0.86 -20.12 47.22
CA LYS A 2 0.63 -18.78 46.62
C LYS A 2 -0.07 -18.77 45.25
N VAL A 3 -1.16 -18.04 45.04
CA VAL A 3 -2.33 -17.64 45.86
C VAL A 3 -3.34 -17.16 44.81
N LEU A 4 -4.56 -17.67 44.91
CA LEU A 4 -5.73 -17.23 44.17
C LEU A 4 -6.28 -15.95 44.81
N LYS A 5 -6.66 -14.94 44.02
CA LYS A 5 -7.51 -13.81 44.46
C LYS A 5 -8.18 -13.21 43.21
N SER A 6 -9.38 -13.66 42.85
CA SER A 6 -10.68 -13.14 43.30
C SER A 6 -10.90 -11.67 42.93
N PHE A 7 -11.40 -11.44 41.72
CA PHE A 7 -12.05 -10.18 41.34
C PHE A 7 -13.56 -10.41 41.24
N SER A 8 -14.24 -10.13 42.35
CA SER A 8 -15.70 -9.98 42.41
C SER A 8 -16.04 -8.52 42.21
N ILE A 9 -16.63 -8.17 41.06
CA ILE A 9 -17.42 -6.95 40.81
C ILE A 9 -18.49 -7.42 39.82
N GLY A 10 -19.75 -7.64 40.16
CA GLY A 10 -20.64 -6.73 40.87
C GLY A 10 -21.71 -6.30 39.86
N ILE A 11 -22.75 -7.13 39.71
CA ILE A 11 -23.95 -6.86 38.92
C ILE A 11 -24.68 -5.67 39.55
N ILE A 12 -24.91 -4.59 38.80
CA ILE A 12 -25.97 -3.62 39.08
C ILE A 12 -26.82 -3.47 37.83
N ALA A 13 -28.10 -3.77 38.01
CA ALA A 13 -29.12 -3.78 37.00
C ALA A 13 -29.94 -2.47 37.02
N ILE A 14 -30.63 -2.24 35.91
CA ILE A 14 -31.88 -1.47 35.75
C ILE A 14 -31.76 0.06 35.63
N ALA A 15 -32.08 0.57 34.44
CA ALA A 15 -33.16 1.55 34.26
C ALA A 15 -33.56 1.62 32.77
N ALA A 16 -34.72 1.05 32.45
CA ALA A 16 -35.44 1.33 31.21
C ALA A 16 -36.37 2.54 31.45
N LEU A 17 -36.25 3.59 30.63
CA LEU A 17 -37.28 4.61 30.43
C LEU A 17 -37.27 5.10 28.98
N SER A 18 -38.25 4.58 28.22
CA SER A 18 -39.19 5.30 27.34
C SER A 18 -38.72 6.46 26.45
N TYR A 19 -38.84 6.21 25.14
CA TYR A 19 -39.53 7.01 24.11
C TYR A 19 -39.18 8.49 23.94
N ALA A 20 -38.51 8.82 22.83
CA ALA A 20 -38.83 9.99 22.00
C ALA A 20 -38.25 9.83 20.58
N CYS A 21 -39.13 9.86 19.59
CA CYS A 21 -38.83 10.00 18.17
C CYS A 21 -38.37 11.45 17.90
N GLY A 22 -37.29 11.65 17.15
CA GLY A 22 -36.83 12.97 16.74
C GLY A 22 -35.51 12.91 15.99
N GLY A 23 -35.59 13.12 14.67
CA GLY A 23 -34.47 12.98 13.75
C GLY A 23 -33.34 14.00 13.90
N GLY A 24 -32.31 13.79 13.07
CA GLY A 24 -31.16 14.68 12.94
C GLY A 24 -29.84 13.97 13.20
N GLY A 25 -29.54 12.92 12.44
CA GLY A 25 -28.20 12.36 12.37
C GLY A 25 -27.26 13.37 11.71
N SER A 26 -26.57 14.15 12.53
CA SER A 26 -25.40 14.92 12.12
C SER A 26 -24.26 13.94 11.86
N SER A 27 -24.15 13.49 10.62
CA SER A 27 -22.90 13.05 10.01
C SER A 27 -22.45 14.19 9.12
N SER A 28 -21.70 15.13 9.69
CA SER A 28 -21.06 16.20 8.91
C SER A 28 -19.97 15.58 8.04
N GLU A 29 -20.28 15.54 6.75
CA GLU A 29 -19.39 15.99 5.68
C GLU A 29 -18.21 15.07 5.30
N THR A 30 -18.57 13.90 4.76
CA THR A 30 -17.94 13.49 3.50
C THR A 30 -18.47 14.41 2.41
N ALA A 31 -17.74 15.49 2.12
CA ALA A 31 -17.97 16.31 0.95
C ALA A 31 -17.67 15.48 -0.31
N SER A 32 -18.73 14.86 -0.82
CA SER A 32 -18.86 14.38 -2.19
C SER A 32 -18.73 15.58 -3.13
N SER A 33 -17.52 15.81 -3.66
CA SER A 33 -17.34 16.65 -4.84
C SER A 33 -17.48 15.77 -6.07
N SER A 34 -18.70 15.75 -6.59
CA SER A 34 -19.10 15.10 -7.83
C SER A 34 -18.34 15.70 -9.02
N THR A 35 -17.57 14.88 -9.72
CA THR A 35 -17.27 15.07 -11.14
C THR A 35 -17.60 13.76 -11.85
N PRO A 36 -18.40 13.75 -12.94
CA PRO A 36 -18.63 12.54 -13.71
C PRO A 36 -17.39 12.24 -14.57
N ALA A 37 -16.71 11.11 -14.36
CA ALA A 37 -15.48 10.81 -15.06
C ALA A 37 -15.40 9.34 -15.55
N ALA A 38 -15.68 9.17 -16.84
CA ALA A 38 -15.16 8.14 -17.78
C ALA A 38 -15.42 6.64 -17.44
N PRO A 39 -15.50 5.75 -18.46
CA PRO A 39 -15.68 4.32 -18.20
C PRO A 39 -14.54 3.81 -17.31
N ALA A 40 -14.90 3.19 -16.19
CA ALA A 40 -13.96 2.69 -15.20
C ALA A 40 -12.97 1.72 -15.86
N LYS A 41 -11.75 2.18 -16.11
CA LYS A 41 -10.63 1.29 -16.40
C LYS A 41 -10.37 0.52 -15.12
N VAL A 42 -10.37 -0.81 -15.20
CA VAL A 42 -9.99 -1.69 -14.09
C VAL A 42 -8.59 -1.26 -13.64
N SER A 43 -8.43 -0.90 -12.35
CA SER A 43 -7.13 -0.50 -11.80
C SER A 43 -6.13 -1.66 -11.88
N LEU A 44 -4.83 -1.38 -11.93
CA LEU A 44 -3.84 -2.45 -11.93
C LEU A 44 -3.87 -3.24 -10.62
N GLU A 45 -4.20 -2.57 -9.52
CA GLU A 45 -4.43 -3.21 -8.23
C GLU A 45 -5.58 -4.22 -8.31
N ASP A 46 -6.71 -3.87 -8.90
CA ASP A 46 -7.84 -4.79 -9.06
C ASP A 46 -7.52 -5.93 -10.03
N LYS A 47 -6.74 -5.65 -11.08
CA LYS A 47 -6.33 -6.62 -12.10
C LYS A 47 -5.43 -7.72 -11.52
N TYR A 48 -4.55 -7.38 -10.58
CA TYR A 48 -3.50 -8.28 -10.08
C TYR A 48 -3.67 -8.71 -8.62
N LYS A 49 -4.72 -8.27 -7.89
CA LYS A 49 -4.90 -8.55 -6.45
C LYS A 49 -4.82 -10.02 -6.03
N ASP A 50 -5.15 -10.94 -6.93
CA ASP A 50 -5.15 -12.39 -6.67
C ASP A 50 -3.85 -13.09 -7.13
N ASP A 51 -2.92 -12.36 -7.75
CA ASP A 51 -1.61 -12.88 -8.16
C ASP A 51 -0.68 -13.02 -6.93
N PRO A 52 -0.05 -14.19 -6.70
CA PRO A 52 0.86 -14.37 -5.57
C PRO A 52 2.02 -13.36 -5.52
N ILE A 53 2.56 -12.96 -6.67
CA ILE A 53 3.63 -11.95 -6.78
C ILE A 53 3.10 -10.59 -6.33
N PHE A 54 1.86 -10.26 -6.69
CA PHE A 54 1.22 -9.03 -6.23
C PHE A 54 1.01 -9.03 -4.72
N ILE A 55 0.45 -10.11 -4.17
CA ILE A 55 0.15 -10.23 -2.74
C ILE A 55 1.42 -10.07 -1.91
N GLU A 56 2.49 -10.80 -2.27
CA GLU A 56 3.73 -10.77 -1.52
C GLU A 56 4.51 -9.47 -1.72
N GLY A 57 4.71 -9.04 -2.98
CA GLY A 57 5.54 -7.88 -3.29
C GLY A 57 4.91 -6.56 -2.87
N SER A 58 3.58 -6.41 -2.96
CA SER A 58 2.89 -5.21 -2.46
C SER A 58 2.99 -5.09 -0.94
N ALA A 59 2.89 -6.20 -0.21
CA ALA A 59 3.07 -6.22 1.24
C ALA A 59 4.49 -5.82 1.64
N LYS A 60 5.51 -6.38 0.98
CA LYS A 60 6.92 -6.01 1.20
C LYS A 60 7.20 -4.55 0.84
N ALA A 61 6.67 -4.07 -0.29
CA ALA A 61 6.84 -2.67 -0.70
C ALA A 61 6.23 -1.70 0.33
N LYS A 62 5.07 -2.04 0.90
CA LYS A 62 4.45 -1.27 1.98
C LYS A 62 5.28 -1.31 3.25
N GLN A 63 5.77 -2.49 3.66
CA GLN A 63 6.59 -2.66 4.85
C GLN A 63 7.95 -1.92 4.74
N ALA A 64 8.55 -1.92 3.55
CA ALA A 64 9.79 -1.21 3.26
C ALA A 64 9.60 0.30 3.03
N GLY A 65 8.36 0.81 3.09
CA GLY A 65 8.08 2.24 2.97
C GLY A 65 8.13 2.79 1.55
N CYS A 66 8.19 1.93 0.51
CA CYS A 66 8.27 2.36 -0.89
C CYS A 66 7.09 3.25 -1.30
N THR A 67 5.92 3.05 -0.67
CA THR A 67 4.69 3.80 -0.92
C THR A 67 4.75 5.27 -0.49
N ALA A 68 5.79 5.70 0.22
CA ALA A 68 6.01 7.11 0.52
C ALA A 68 6.41 7.91 -0.73
N CYS A 69 7.07 7.28 -1.70
CA CYS A 69 7.64 7.93 -2.87
C CYS A 69 7.15 7.37 -4.20
N HIS A 70 6.49 6.19 -4.20
CA HIS A 70 5.97 5.55 -5.39
C HIS A 70 4.50 5.16 -5.21
N MET A 71 3.75 5.20 -6.31
CA MET A 71 2.38 4.68 -6.39
C MET A 71 2.26 3.77 -7.61
N VAL A 72 1.23 2.92 -7.65
CA VAL A 72 1.06 1.93 -8.71
C VAL A 72 0.90 2.61 -10.07
N GLU A 73 -0.06 3.52 -10.22
CA GLU A 73 -0.42 4.10 -11.52
C GLU A 73 -0.11 5.58 -11.70
N ARG A 74 0.41 6.26 -10.66
CA ARG A 74 0.65 7.71 -10.68
C ARG A 74 2.04 8.08 -10.18
N LYS A 75 2.69 9.03 -10.86
CA LYS A 75 3.95 9.60 -10.38
C LYS A 75 3.68 10.47 -9.14
N ILE A 76 4.49 10.33 -8.10
CA ILE A 76 4.53 11.28 -6.98
C ILE A 76 5.93 11.90 -6.89
N VAL A 77 6.87 11.27 -6.19
CA VAL A 77 8.27 11.66 -6.09
C VAL A 77 9.06 10.86 -7.12
N GLY A 78 9.01 9.53 -6.97
CA GLY A 78 9.51 8.58 -7.95
C GLY A 78 8.49 8.28 -9.06
N PRO A 79 8.92 7.57 -10.12
CA PRO A 79 8.00 7.08 -11.16
C PRO A 79 6.91 6.19 -10.58
N SER A 80 5.79 6.07 -11.28
CA SER A 80 4.81 5.04 -10.93
C SER A 80 5.38 3.65 -11.18
N TYR A 81 4.92 2.63 -10.44
CA TYR A 81 5.33 1.26 -10.71
C TYR A 81 4.98 0.83 -12.14
N ALA A 82 3.83 1.27 -12.65
CA ALA A 82 3.42 1.03 -14.02
C ALA A 82 4.37 1.63 -15.06
N ASP A 83 4.91 2.82 -14.82
CA ASP A 83 5.90 3.42 -15.73
C ASP A 83 7.20 2.61 -15.75
N VAL A 84 7.62 2.10 -14.59
CA VAL A 84 8.80 1.20 -14.48
C VAL A 84 8.55 -0.09 -15.26
N ALA A 85 7.38 -0.71 -15.09
CA ALA A 85 6.97 -1.92 -15.82
C ALA A 85 6.85 -1.70 -17.34
N GLU A 86 6.50 -0.49 -17.78
CA GLU A 86 6.45 -0.16 -19.21
C GLU A 86 7.85 0.02 -19.79
N LYS A 87 8.77 0.62 -19.04
CA LYS A 87 10.16 0.87 -19.47
C LYS A 87 11.02 -0.39 -19.47
N TYR A 88 10.80 -1.32 -18.54
CA TYR A 88 11.63 -2.49 -18.33
C TYR A 88 10.83 -3.79 -18.45
N ALA A 89 11.27 -4.70 -19.31
CA ALA A 89 10.70 -6.05 -19.38
C ALA A 89 11.06 -6.86 -18.13
N ALA A 90 10.18 -7.78 -17.72
CA ALA A 90 10.39 -8.70 -16.59
C ALA A 90 11.40 -9.82 -16.91
N THR A 91 12.67 -9.46 -17.14
CA THR A 91 13.78 -10.40 -17.35
C THR A 91 14.66 -10.51 -16.12
N PRO A 92 15.41 -11.61 -15.92
CA PRO A 92 16.34 -11.76 -14.80
C PRO A 92 17.34 -10.60 -14.70
N GLU A 93 17.84 -10.11 -15.83
CA GLU A 93 18.83 -9.02 -15.90
C GLU A 93 18.22 -7.70 -15.41
N ASN A 94 16.98 -7.39 -15.82
CA ASN A 94 16.29 -6.19 -15.36
C ASN A 94 15.91 -6.29 -13.88
N ILE A 95 15.54 -7.47 -13.39
CA ILE A 95 15.27 -7.70 -11.97
C ILE A 95 16.53 -7.44 -11.15
N GLU A 96 17.67 -8.01 -11.55
CA GLU A 96 18.95 -7.82 -10.86
C GLU A 96 19.39 -6.34 -10.88
N MET A 97 19.33 -5.70 -12.05
CA MET A 97 19.68 -4.29 -12.20
C MET A 97 18.78 -3.39 -11.32
N LEU A 98 17.45 -3.53 -11.41
CA LEU A 98 16.55 -2.70 -10.61
C LEU A 98 16.68 -2.98 -9.10
N THR A 99 16.97 -4.22 -8.72
CA THR A 99 17.28 -4.57 -7.32
C THR A 99 18.53 -3.83 -6.85
N ALA A 100 19.60 -3.83 -7.64
CA ALA A 100 20.81 -3.08 -7.33
C ALA A 100 20.56 -1.57 -7.23
N HIS A 101 19.69 -1.01 -8.06
CA HIS A 101 19.29 0.39 -8.00
C HIS A 101 18.54 0.73 -6.70
N VAL A 102 17.69 -0.17 -6.20
CA VAL A 102 16.98 0.05 -4.92
C VAL A 102 17.96 0.00 -3.74
N ILE A 103 18.85 -0.99 -3.72
CA ILE A 103 19.83 -1.17 -2.63
C ILE A 103 20.85 -0.02 -2.60
N ASN A 104 21.39 0.36 -3.75
CA ASN A 104 22.48 1.35 -3.85
C ASN A 104 22.00 2.79 -4.07
N GLY A 105 20.70 2.97 -4.32
CA GLY A 105 20.14 4.24 -4.78
C GLY A 105 20.39 4.47 -6.27
N ASN A 106 19.68 5.43 -6.84
CA ASN A 106 19.80 5.76 -8.26
C ASN A 106 19.36 7.20 -8.57
N VAL A 107 19.93 7.80 -9.62
CA VAL A 107 19.56 9.13 -10.14
C VAL A 107 19.71 9.15 -11.67
N GLY A 108 18.97 10.02 -12.36
CA GLY A 108 19.13 10.24 -13.81
C GLY A 108 18.16 9.45 -14.69
N ASN A 109 17.79 8.21 -14.34
CA ASN A 109 16.89 7.40 -15.18
C ASN A 109 15.46 7.95 -15.30
N TRP A 110 15.04 8.76 -14.32
CA TRP A 110 13.66 9.26 -14.16
C TRP A 110 13.60 10.77 -13.86
N GLY A 111 14.74 11.45 -13.99
CA GLY A 111 14.92 12.87 -13.66
C GLY A 111 16.08 13.09 -12.68
N GLU A 112 16.15 14.31 -12.16
CA GLU A 112 17.23 14.78 -11.27
C GLU A 112 17.01 14.39 -9.80
N ILE A 113 15.79 13.99 -9.42
CA ILE A 113 15.48 13.53 -8.07
C ILE A 113 16.11 12.16 -7.84
N GLN A 114 17.00 12.08 -6.86
CA GLN A 114 17.66 10.84 -6.45
C GLN A 114 16.75 9.98 -5.58
N MET A 115 16.69 8.68 -5.86
CA MET A 115 16.20 7.68 -4.91
C MET A 115 17.34 7.33 -3.95
N PRO A 116 17.18 7.53 -2.62
CA PRO A 116 18.20 7.15 -1.64
C PRO A 116 18.52 5.66 -1.67
N ALA A 117 19.68 5.29 -1.15
CA ALA A 117 20.08 3.89 -0.99
C ALA A 117 19.28 3.21 0.14
N HIS A 118 18.92 1.94 -0.06
CA HIS A 118 18.24 1.11 0.94
C HIS A 118 19.07 -0.13 1.34
N PRO A 119 20.33 0.03 1.80
CA PRO A 119 21.24 -1.11 2.07
C PRO A 119 20.83 -1.96 3.27
N HIS A 120 19.85 -1.51 4.05
CA HIS A 120 19.31 -2.23 5.19
C HIS A 120 18.23 -3.25 4.80
N LEU A 121 17.74 -3.22 3.56
CA LEU A 121 16.78 -4.19 3.06
C LEU A 121 17.50 -5.46 2.59
N ALA A 122 16.91 -6.62 2.88
CA ALA A 122 17.40 -7.88 2.33
C ALA A 122 17.24 -7.90 0.80
N LYS A 123 18.26 -8.40 0.09
CA LYS A 123 18.26 -8.41 -1.38
C LYS A 123 17.06 -9.18 -1.92
N GLU A 124 16.74 -10.31 -1.30
CA GLU A 124 15.66 -11.21 -1.69
C GLU A 124 14.29 -10.52 -1.57
N ASP A 125 14.10 -9.73 -0.52
CA ASP A 125 12.88 -8.93 -0.34
C ASP A 125 12.74 -7.86 -1.42
N VAL A 126 13.85 -7.19 -1.76
CA VAL A 126 13.88 -6.20 -2.84
C VAL A 126 13.61 -6.85 -4.20
N GLU A 127 14.17 -8.03 -4.48
CA GLU A 127 13.86 -8.77 -5.71
C GLU A 127 12.37 -9.10 -5.83
N THR A 128 11.71 -9.49 -4.73
CA THR A 128 10.26 -9.71 -4.71
C THR A 128 9.48 -8.42 -4.97
N ILE A 129 9.91 -7.29 -4.37
CA ILE A 129 9.30 -5.98 -4.65
C ILE A 129 9.47 -5.61 -6.12
N VAL A 130 10.67 -5.79 -6.70
CA VAL A 130 10.94 -5.48 -8.11
C VAL A 130 10.10 -6.35 -9.04
N LYS A 131 9.96 -7.66 -8.76
CA LYS A 131 9.06 -8.55 -9.53
C LYS A 131 7.62 -8.06 -9.48
N TYR A 132 7.14 -7.63 -8.33
CA TYR A 132 5.83 -6.98 -8.19
C TYR A 132 5.72 -5.71 -9.03
N VAL A 133 6.73 -4.84 -9.00
CA VAL A 133 6.74 -3.62 -9.81
C VAL A 133 6.64 -3.96 -11.30
N LEU A 134 7.43 -4.93 -11.78
CA LEU A 134 7.45 -5.33 -13.19
C LEU A 134 6.20 -6.10 -13.64
N LEU A 135 5.43 -6.68 -12.71
CA LEU A 135 4.12 -7.28 -13.00
C LEU A 135 3.08 -6.22 -13.42
N LEU A 136 3.18 -5.00 -12.90
CA LEU A 136 2.18 -3.94 -13.00
C LEU A 136 2.21 -3.21 -14.36
N LYS A 137 2.19 -3.97 -15.46
CA LYS A 137 2.15 -3.41 -16.80
C LYS A 137 0.72 -3.02 -17.21
N ARG A 138 0.59 -1.85 -17.86
CA ARG A 138 -0.70 -1.33 -18.37
C ARG A 138 -1.27 -2.19 -19.49
#